data_AF-A0A9P8FIR1-F1
#
_entry.id   AF-A0A9P8FIR1-F1
#
_cell.length_a   1.000
_cell.length_b   1.000
_cell.length_c   1.000
_cell.angle_alpha   90.00
_cell.angle_beta   90.00
_cell.angle_gamma   90.00
#
_symmetry.space_group_name_H-M   'P 1'
#
loop_
_entity.id
_entity.type
_entity.pdbx_description
1 polymer ?
#
loop_
_entity_poly.entity_id
_entity_poly.type
_entity_poly.pdbx_seq_one_letter_code
_entity_poly.pdbx_strand_id
1 'polypeptide(L)'
;MVKRHPNNVPLGDVLPVLIQLLPLREDYEENEAVFEMIVSLYQQQNTVIQGLTGSILPVLQKVLSPPEEQLSDETRQKVMQLAQYLQSQ
;
A
#
# COMPACT_ATOMS: atom_id res chain seq x y z
N MET A 1 -25.19 16.85 -12.52
CA MET A 1 -25.12 15.40 -12.26
C MET A 1 -24.10 14.78 -13.19
N VAL A 2 -22.84 14.71 -12.77
CA VAL A 2 -21.78 14.04 -13.53
C VAL A 2 -21.69 12.60 -13.04
N LYS A 3 -22.40 11.70 -13.74
CA LYS A 3 -22.09 10.27 -13.68
C LYS A 3 -20.74 10.09 -14.40
N ARG A 4 -19.65 9.93 -13.66
CA ARG A 4 -18.34 9.54 -14.21
C ARG A 4 -17.87 8.25 -13.56
N HIS A 5 -18.54 7.15 -13.88
CA HIS A 5 -17.88 5.85 -13.92
C HIS A 5 -17.52 5.60 -15.39
N PRO A 6 -16.23 5.62 -15.73
CA PRO A 6 -15.74 4.58 -16.63
C PRO A 6 -14.30 4.18 -16.31
N ASN A 7 -14.08 2.87 -16.25
CA ASN A 7 -12.79 2.19 -16.11
C ASN A 7 -12.40 1.96 -14.65
N ASN A 8 -12.73 0.75 -14.16
CA ASN A 8 -11.94 0.09 -13.14
C ASN A 8 -10.48 0.24 -13.56
N VAL A 9 -9.72 1.10 -12.88
CA VAL A 9 -8.29 1.17 -13.08
C VAL A 9 -7.77 -0.26 -12.92
N PRO A 10 -7.18 -0.88 -13.96
CA PRO A 10 -6.76 -2.26 -13.87
C PRO A 10 -5.66 -2.34 -12.82
N LEU A 11 -6.04 -2.79 -11.62
CA LEU A 11 -5.12 -2.93 -10.49
C LEU A 11 -3.92 -3.80 -10.88
N GLY A 12 -4.10 -4.75 -11.80
CA GLY A 12 -3.05 -5.57 -12.39
C GLY A 12 -1.93 -4.79 -13.06
N ASP A 13 -2.25 -3.68 -13.74
CA ASP A 13 -1.26 -2.87 -14.45
C ASP A 13 -0.74 -1.72 -13.59
N VAL A 14 -1.57 -1.20 -12.69
CA VAL A 14 -1.25 0.00 -11.92
C VAL A 14 -0.53 -0.32 -10.61
N LEU A 15 -0.93 -1.35 -9.86
CA LEU A 15 -0.30 -1.68 -8.58
C LEU A 15 1.20 -1.98 -8.72
N PRO A 16 1.69 -2.75 -9.71
CA PRO A 16 3.13 -3.01 -9.83
C PRO A 16 3.95 -1.73 -10.04
N VAL A 17 3.42 -0.78 -10.82
CA VAL A 17 4.09 0.51 -11.07
C VAL A 17 4.02 1.38 -9.82
N LEU A 18 2.87 1.42 -9.15
CA LEU A 18 2.70 2.18 -7.91
C LEU A 18 3.67 1.71 -6.81
N ILE A 19 3.80 0.40 -6.61
CA ILE A 19 4.71 -0.18 -5.61
C ILE A 19 6.17 0.23 -5.88
N GLN A 20 6.58 0.34 -7.14
CA GLN A 20 7.94 0.76 -7.49
C GLN A 20 8.23 2.23 -7.16
N LEU A 21 7.19 3.06 -7.09
CA LEU A 21 7.31 4.48 -6.76
C LEU A 21 7.31 4.73 -5.25
N LEU A 22 6.91 3.76 -4.44
CA LEU A 22 6.78 3.88 -2.99
C LEU A 22 8.11 3.67 -2.23
N PRO A 23 8.22 4.21 -1.00
CA PRO A 23 7.35 5.24 -0.42
C PRO A 23 7.57 6.60 -1.09
N LEU A 24 6.51 7.42 -1.18
CA LEU A 24 6.60 8.81 -1.63
C LEU A 24 7.47 9.58 -0.64
N ARG A 25 8.36 10.44 -1.16
CA ARG A 25 9.35 11.15 -0.34
C ARG A 25 8.94 12.56 0.04
N GLU A 26 8.00 13.14 -0.70
CA GLU A 26 7.66 14.57 -0.61
C GLU A 26 6.21 14.81 -0.17
N ASP A 27 5.32 13.83 -0.38
CA ASP A 27 3.90 13.92 -0.01
C ASP A 27 3.52 12.73 0.89
N TYR A 28 3.46 12.98 2.20
CA TYR A 28 3.14 11.95 3.19
C TYR A 28 1.62 11.70 3.33
N GLU A 29 0.78 12.69 3.00
CA GLU A 29 -0.67 12.50 3.00
C GLU A 29 -1.08 11.50 1.91
N GLU A 30 -0.44 11.56 0.73
CA GLU A 30 -0.64 10.55 -0.30
C GLU A 30 -0.09 9.17 0.10
N ASN A 31 1.01 9.09 0.85
CA ASN A 31 1.51 7.82 1.37
C ASN A 31 0.45 7.14 2.23
N GLU A 32 -0.13 7.86 3.19
CA GLU A 32 -1.13 7.29 4.09
C GLU A 32 -2.30 6.68 3.32
N ALA A 33 -2.92 7.43 2.41
CA ALA A 33 -4.02 6.94 1.59
C ALA A 33 -3.64 5.69 0.77
N VAL A 34 -2.42 5.66 0.23
CA VAL A 34 -1.92 4.52 -0.55
C VAL A 34 -1.69 3.29 0.34
N PHE A 35 -1.10 3.44 1.52
CA PHE A 35 -0.88 2.32 2.43
C PHE A 35 -2.19 1.79 3.02
N GLU A 36 -3.15 2.65 3.34
CA GLU A 36 -4.49 2.22 3.76
C GLU A 36 -5.20 1.41 2.65
N MET A 37 -5.10 1.87 1.40
CA MET A 37 -5.62 1.13 0.25
C MET A 37 -4.96 -0.25 0.13
N ILE A 38 -3.63 -0.33 0.26
CA ILE A 38 -2.88 -1.59 0.20
C ILE A 38 -3.36 -2.55 1.30
N VAL A 39 -3.48 -2.06 2.53
CA VAL A 39 -4.01 -2.85 3.66
C VAL A 39 -5.42 -3.36 3.35
N SER A 40 -6.31 -2.51 2.82
CA SER A 40 -7.67 -2.91 2.45
C SER A 40 -7.67 -3.98 1.35
N LEU A 41 -6.81 -3.88 0.34
CA LEU A 41 -6.69 -4.88 -0.73
C LEU A 41 -6.25 -6.24 -0.19
N TYR A 42 -5.34 -6.26 0.78
CA TYR A 42 -4.94 -7.49 1.48
C TYR A 42 -6.09 -8.09 2.31
N GLN A 43 -6.84 -7.25 3.04
CA GLN A 43 -8.02 -7.70 3.79
C GLN A 43 -9.10 -8.27 2.87
N GLN A 44 -9.25 -7.72 1.67
CA GLN A 44 -10.16 -8.22 0.64
C GLN A 44 -9.63 -9.47 -0.09
N GLN A 45 -8.45 -9.98 0.28
CA GLN A 45 -7.80 -11.13 -0.37
C GLN A 45 -7.66 -10.94 -1.89
N ASN A 46 -7.37 -9.70 -2.32
CA ASN A 46 -7.26 -9.38 -3.74
C ASN A 46 -6.08 -10.14 -4.38
N THR A 47 -6.35 -10.91 -5.42
CA THR A 47 -5.34 -11.79 -6.03
C THR A 47 -4.16 -11.04 -6.66
N VAL A 48 -4.37 -9.79 -7.10
CA VAL A 48 -3.30 -8.98 -7.70
C VAL A 48 -2.29 -8.57 -6.65
N ILE A 49 -2.73 -8.02 -5.51
CA ILE A 49 -1.80 -7.56 -4.47
C ILE A 49 -1.07 -8.74 -3.82
N GLN A 50 -1.74 -9.89 -3.68
CA GLN A 50 -1.14 -11.14 -3.20
C GLN A 50 -0.03 -11.64 -4.13
N GLY A 51 -0.19 -11.47 -5.45
CA GLY A 51 0.88 -11.75 -6.41
C GLY A 51 2.08 -10.81 -6.33
N LEU A 52 1.91 -9.64 -5.70
CA LEU A 52 2.93 -8.60 -5.54
C LEU A 52 3.53 -8.57 -4.13
N THR A 53 3.22 -9.56 -3.27
CA THR A 53 3.70 -9.62 -1.89
C THR A 53 5.22 -9.53 -1.77
N GLY A 54 5.96 -10.20 -2.66
CA GLY A 54 7.43 -10.14 -2.67
C GLY A 54 7.98 -8.74 -2.93
N SER A 55 7.26 -7.91 -3.70
CA SER A 55 7.65 -6.54 -4.00
C SER A 55 7.16 -5.53 -2.96
N ILE A 56 6.02 -5.77 -2.31
CA ILE A 56 5.48 -4.85 -1.29
C ILE A 56 6.24 -4.95 0.03
N LEU A 57 6.69 -6.15 0.42
CA LEU A 57 7.32 -6.36 1.72
C LEU A 57 8.51 -5.40 2.00
N PRO A 58 9.48 -5.20 1.08
CA PRO A 58 10.55 -4.23 1.29
C PRO A 58 10.04 -2.78 1.35
N VAL A 59 8.94 -2.45 0.65
CA VAL A 59 8.31 -1.13 0.71
C VAL A 59 7.70 -0.88 2.09
N LEU A 60 6.99 -1.87 2.66
CA LEU A 60 6.44 -1.77 4.02
C LEU A 60 7.55 -1.56 5.04
N GLN A 61 8.65 -2.31 4.94
CA GLN A 61 9.80 -2.13 5.86
C GLN A 61 10.43 -0.74 5.73
N LYS A 62 10.50 -0.21 4.50
CA LYS A 62 11.09 1.10 4.22
C LYS A 62 10.24 2.24 4.76
N VAL A 63 8.91 2.18 4.66
CA VAL A 63 8.02 3.21 5.24
C VAL A 63 7.95 3.13 6.76
N LEU A 64 8.15 1.94 7.34
CA LEU A 64 8.24 1.75 8.79
C LEU A 64 9.57 2.22 9.39
N SER A 65 10.58 2.43 8.54
CA SER A 65 11.89 2.97 8.91
C SER A 65 11.83 4.51 9.01
N PRO A 66 12.75 5.15 9.76
CA PRO A 66 12.79 6.61 9.87
C PRO A 66 12.89 7.32 8.52
N PRO A 67 12.24 8.50 8.34
CA PRO A 67 11.47 9.25 9.34
C PRO A 67 10.10 8.65 9.65
N GLU A 68 9.71 8.65 10.93
CA GLU A 68 8.45 8.03 11.39
C GLU A 68 7.20 8.84 11.03
N GLU A 69 7.38 10.12 10.71
CA GLU A 69 6.32 11.07 10.33
C GLU A 69 5.73 10.82 8.93
N GLN A 70 6.20 9.78 8.23
CA GLN A 70 5.68 9.39 6.91
C GLN A 70 4.25 8.83 6.98
N LEU A 71 3.82 8.36 8.15
CA LEU A 71 2.51 7.76 8.38
C LEU A 71 1.97 8.24 9.72
N SER A 72 0.64 8.33 9.83
CA SER A 72 -0.02 8.44 11.15
C SER A 72 0.25 7.18 11.99
N ASP A 73 0.15 7.32 13.31
CA ASP A 73 0.32 6.19 14.24
C ASP A 73 -0.63 5.03 13.92
N GLU A 74 -1.87 5.33 13.53
CA GLU A 74 -2.88 4.34 13.18
C GLU A 74 -2.49 3.58 11.92
N THR A 75 -2.15 4.29 10.84
CA THR A 75 -1.77 3.68 9.57
C THR A 75 -0.46 2.90 9.72
N ARG A 76 0.49 3.42 10.50
CA ARG A 76 1.73 2.73 10.85
C ARG A 76 1.45 1.39 11.54
N GLN A 77 0.55 1.35 12.51
CA GLN A 77 0.16 0.10 13.18
C GLN A 77 -0.46 -0.92 12.20
N LYS A 78 -1.36 -0.48 11.31
CA LYS A 78 -1.95 -1.35 10.27
C LYS A 78 -0.86 -1.92 9.34
N VAL A 79 0.07 -1.08 8.90
CA VAL A 79 1.20 -1.47 8.04
C VAL A 79 2.15 -2.44 8.76
N MET A 80 2.44 -2.22 10.04
CA MET A 80 3.24 -3.15 10.85
C MET A 80 2.59 -4.53 10.97
N GLN A 81 1.28 -4.57 11.28
CA GLN A 81 0.54 -5.82 11.37
C GLN A 81 0.53 -6.57 10.04
N LEU A 82 0.32 -5.85 8.93
CA LEU A 82 0.39 -6.42 7.60
C LEU A 82 1.79 -6.98 7.30
N ALA A 83 2.84 -6.22 7.58
CA ALA A 83 4.22 -6.68 7.35
C ALA A 83 4.54 -7.95 8.14
N GLN A 84 4.12 -8.02 9.41
CA GLN A 84 4.28 -9.23 10.24
C GLN A 84 3.50 -10.42 9.70
N TYR A 85 2.24 -10.21 9.28
CA TYR A 85 1.42 -11.24 8.66
C TYR A 85 2.10 -11.81 7.40
N LEU A 86 2.61 -10.94 6.52
CA LEU A 86 3.29 -11.34 5.28
C LEU A 86 4.65 -12.00 5.52
N GLN A 87 5.34 -11.71 6.63
CA GLN A 87 6.57 -12.41 7.02
C GLN A 87 6.32 -13.80 7.60
N SER A 88 5.12 -14.05 8.12
CA SER A 88 4.75 -15.33 8.74
C SER A 88 4.17 -16.37 7.77
N GLN A 89 3.91 -15.97 6.52
CA GLN A 89 3.48 -16.81 5.40
C GLN A 89 4.69 -17.39 4.67
#